data_AF-A0A524LUE8-F1
#
_entry.id   AF-A0A524LUE8-F1
#
_cell.length_a   1.000
_cell.length_b   1.000
_cell.length_c   1.000
_cell.angle_alpha   90.00
_cell.angle_beta   90.00
_cell.angle_gamma   90.00
#
_symmetry.space_group_name_H-M   'P 1'
#
loop_
_entity.id
_entity.type
_entity.pdbx_description
1 polymer ?
#
loop_
_entity_poly.entity_id
_entity_poly.type
_entity_poly.pdbx_seq_one_letter_code
_entity_poly.pdbx_strand_id
1 'polypeptide(L)'
;MSSIKEVLPAANQILKKYYLCDSCLGRLFSKRLKLSSNRLLGKKSKRNFPKSSKKCYVCKNLLDNLASYLELMLESSLNHGFSSFVVGAMIQPSIIDRDDFLRSKYRLRGIDGVKTDITREISKQFAKKTKKKLDFLDPDITFTLNLKESTCLLRSKPLSLQGRYNKYKRGFSQKQKSCENCYGKGCRNCTFHGFTESESVEAKISQFLFSKFGGTIAKFTWIGGDDKSSLVLGMGRPFFVRIQNPTRRKAKLPKKIKLESLIINNFKIIAEVPKKPLRFRSIIEIKITTENNLQPSSLRKLKKFLEIPIIIY
;
A
#
# COMPACT_ATOMS: atom_id res chain seq x y z
N MET A 1 30.57 18.31 -27.86
CA MET A 1 29.77 18.55 -29.09
C MET A 1 29.91 17.44 -30.14
N SER A 2 30.77 16.41 -29.95
CA SER A 2 30.98 15.32 -30.92
C SER A 2 29.84 14.29 -31.01
N SER A 3 29.08 14.06 -29.94
CA SER A 3 28.18 12.89 -29.85
C SER A 3 26.81 13.04 -30.53
N ILE A 4 26.31 14.27 -30.75
CA ILE A 4 24.99 14.47 -31.40
C ILE A 4 25.04 14.18 -32.90
N LYS A 5 26.18 14.44 -33.57
CA LYS A 5 26.33 14.25 -35.02
C LYS A 5 26.03 12.80 -35.43
N GLU A 6 26.34 11.83 -34.57
CA GLU A 6 26.09 10.41 -34.80
C GLU A 6 24.59 10.04 -34.90
N VAL A 7 23.71 10.78 -34.23
CA VAL A 7 22.28 10.45 -34.15
C VAL A 7 21.40 11.31 -35.05
N LEU A 8 21.95 12.41 -35.58
CA LEU A 8 21.22 13.31 -36.49
C LEU A 8 20.69 12.61 -37.75
N PRO A 9 21.43 11.73 -38.45
CA PRO A 9 20.90 11.08 -39.65
C PRO A 9 19.63 10.26 -39.36
N ALA A 10 19.67 9.44 -38.30
CA ALA A 10 18.52 8.64 -37.87
C ALA A 10 17.36 9.53 -37.38
N ALA A 11 17.65 10.56 -36.58
CA ALA A 11 16.65 11.52 -36.13
C ALA A 11 15.96 12.22 -37.31
N ASN A 12 16.71 12.64 -38.33
CA ASN A 12 16.20 13.30 -39.52
C ASN A 12 15.30 12.35 -40.34
N GLN A 13 15.69 11.09 -40.49
CA GLN A 13 14.89 10.08 -41.20
C GLN A 13 13.55 9.81 -40.50
N ILE A 14 13.52 9.87 -39.17
CA ILE A 14 12.29 9.75 -38.38
C ILE A 14 11.43 11.00 -38.54
N LEU A 15 12.01 12.19 -38.34
CA LEU A 15 11.29 13.47 -38.37
C LEU A 15 10.68 13.81 -39.74
N LYS A 16 11.27 13.32 -40.84
CA LYS A 16 10.67 13.43 -42.18
C LYS A 16 9.32 12.72 -42.31
N LYS A 17 9.07 11.66 -41.53
CA LYS A 17 7.84 10.84 -41.59
C LYS A 17 6.91 11.05 -40.41
N TYR A 18 7.47 11.32 -39.23
CA TYR A 18 6.73 11.37 -37.98
C TYR A 18 7.11 12.61 -37.17
N TYR A 19 6.10 13.40 -36.80
CA TYR A 19 6.32 14.45 -35.81
C TYR A 19 6.45 13.82 -34.42
N LEU A 20 7.52 14.13 -33.68
CA LEU A 20 7.73 13.68 -32.30
C LEU A 20 7.86 14.89 -31.39
N CYS A 21 7.45 14.83 -30.11
CA CYS A 21 7.82 15.87 -29.14
C CYS A 21 9.32 15.77 -28.77
N ASP A 22 9.85 16.80 -28.12
CA ASP A 22 11.27 16.87 -27.77
C ASP A 22 11.71 15.69 -26.89
N SER A 23 10.91 15.36 -25.87
CA SER A 23 11.19 14.23 -24.99
C SER A 23 11.13 12.89 -25.73
N CYS A 24 10.11 12.65 -26.56
CA CYS A 24 10.01 11.40 -27.33
C CYS A 24 11.19 11.22 -28.29
N LEU A 25 11.62 12.29 -28.98
CA LEU A 25 12.74 12.23 -29.91
C LEU A 25 14.06 11.99 -29.15
N GLY A 26 14.34 12.76 -28.11
CA GLY A 26 15.58 12.62 -27.35
C GLY A 26 15.70 11.27 -26.65
N ARG A 27 14.58 10.71 -26.16
CA ARG A 27 14.55 9.37 -25.56
C ARG A 27 15.11 8.28 -26.47
N LEU A 28 14.93 8.41 -27.79
CA LEU A 28 15.44 7.43 -28.77
C LEU A 28 16.97 7.36 -28.80
N PHE A 29 17.66 8.36 -28.27
CA PHE A 29 19.12 8.48 -28.42
C PHE A 29 19.86 8.76 -27.11
N SER A 30 19.16 9.22 -26.06
CA SER A 30 19.79 9.69 -24.83
C SER A 30 20.63 8.64 -24.11
N LYS A 31 20.17 7.38 -24.05
CA LYS A 31 20.95 6.27 -23.46
C LYS A 31 22.25 6.01 -24.21
N ARG A 32 22.19 5.95 -25.55
CA ARG A 32 23.39 5.76 -26.40
C ARG A 32 24.42 6.87 -26.16
N LEU A 33 23.95 8.10 -25.96
CA LEU A 33 24.80 9.27 -25.74
C LEU A 33 25.12 9.54 -24.26
N LYS A 34 24.66 8.68 -23.33
CA LYS A 34 24.78 8.84 -21.87
C LYS A 34 24.31 10.22 -21.36
N LEU A 35 23.23 10.75 -21.96
CA LEU A 35 22.67 12.06 -21.61
C LEU A 35 21.52 11.95 -20.61
N SER A 36 21.44 12.93 -19.69
CA SER A 36 20.46 12.95 -18.60
C SER A 36 19.10 13.54 -18.98
N SER A 37 19.02 14.35 -20.04
CA SER A 37 17.81 15.07 -20.46
C SER A 37 17.40 14.73 -21.88
N ASN A 38 16.29 14.01 -22.01
CA ASN A 38 15.67 13.68 -23.30
C ASN A 38 15.17 14.94 -24.00
N ARG A 39 14.48 15.83 -23.27
CA ARG A 39 13.91 17.06 -23.83
C ARG A 39 14.96 17.96 -24.47
N LEU A 40 16.09 18.19 -23.79
CA LEU A 40 17.17 19.03 -24.34
C LEU A 40 17.80 18.40 -25.59
N LEU A 41 18.00 17.08 -25.60
CA LEU A 41 18.52 16.37 -26.76
C LEU A 41 17.56 16.49 -27.95
N GLY A 42 16.27 16.21 -27.76
CA GLY A 42 15.29 16.33 -28.83
C GLY A 42 15.18 17.75 -29.39
N LYS A 43 15.21 18.77 -28.52
CA LYS A 43 15.21 20.18 -28.95
C LYS A 43 16.42 20.49 -29.83
N LYS A 44 17.62 20.00 -29.49
CA LYS A 44 18.83 20.16 -30.31
C LYS A 44 18.73 19.40 -31.63
N SER A 45 18.21 18.18 -31.62
CA SER A 45 18.04 17.35 -32.82
C SER A 45 16.99 17.91 -33.81
N LYS A 46 16.05 18.73 -33.35
CA LYS A 46 15.03 19.38 -34.19
C LYS A 46 15.41 20.74 -34.75
N ARG A 47 16.62 21.26 -34.48
CA ARG A 47 16.97 22.66 -34.78
C ARG A 47 16.69 23.08 -36.24
N ASN A 48 16.80 22.13 -37.18
CA ASN A 48 16.60 22.37 -38.62
C ASN A 48 15.20 21.97 -39.13
N PHE A 49 14.27 21.60 -38.24
CA PHE A 49 12.89 21.27 -38.60
C PHE A 49 11.94 22.39 -38.19
N PRO A 50 10.95 22.72 -39.02
CA PRO A 50 9.96 23.73 -38.67
C PRO A 50 9.16 23.29 -37.44
N LYS A 51 8.76 24.28 -36.62
CA LYS A 51 7.80 24.02 -35.55
C LYS A 51 6.52 23.48 -36.17
N SER A 52 5.98 22.40 -35.60
CA SER A 52 4.74 21.81 -36.06
C SER A 52 3.67 21.89 -34.97
N SER A 53 2.45 22.22 -35.37
CA SER A 53 1.24 22.14 -34.53
C SER A 53 0.72 20.70 -34.39
N LYS A 54 1.28 19.74 -35.15
CA LYS A 54 0.87 18.33 -35.09
C LYS A 54 1.13 17.75 -33.70
N LYS A 55 0.28 16.84 -33.24
CA LYS A 55 0.52 16.07 -31.99
C LYS A 55 1.63 15.05 -32.21
N CYS A 56 2.46 14.81 -31.19
CA CYS A 56 3.50 13.79 -31.22
C CYS A 56 2.93 12.41 -31.64
N TYR A 57 3.55 11.79 -32.65
CA TYR A 57 3.18 10.49 -33.18
C TYR A 57 3.27 9.38 -32.14
N VAL A 58 4.10 9.49 -31.10
CA VAL A 58 4.17 8.48 -30.04
C VAL A 58 3.24 8.87 -28.89
N CYS A 59 3.61 9.86 -28.08
CA CYS A 59 2.92 10.14 -26.82
C CYS A 59 1.72 11.10 -26.92
N LYS A 60 1.37 11.61 -28.11
CA LYS A 60 0.34 12.65 -28.29
C LYS A 60 0.54 13.89 -27.39
N ASN A 61 1.80 14.26 -27.13
CA ASN A 61 2.25 15.38 -26.28
C ASN A 61 2.05 15.17 -24.76
N LEU A 62 1.82 13.94 -24.31
CA LEU A 62 1.69 13.61 -22.88
C LEU A 62 2.94 14.00 -22.06
N LEU A 63 4.14 13.81 -22.62
CA LEU A 63 5.40 14.20 -21.97
C LEU A 63 5.60 15.73 -21.83
N ASP A 64 4.89 16.52 -22.64
CA ASP A 64 4.92 17.98 -22.54
C ASP A 64 3.89 18.48 -21.52
N ASN A 65 2.89 17.65 -21.19
CA ASN A 65 1.73 17.98 -20.34
C ASN A 65 1.70 17.14 -19.05
N LEU A 66 2.84 17.00 -18.36
CA LEU A 66 2.93 16.25 -17.09
C LEU A 66 2.50 17.07 -15.87
N ALA A 67 2.35 18.39 -16.00
CA ALA A 67 2.08 19.29 -14.89
C ALA A 67 0.77 18.94 -14.15
N SER A 68 -0.32 18.68 -14.89
CA SER A 68 -1.60 18.30 -14.28
C SER A 68 -1.52 17.02 -13.46
N TYR A 69 -0.80 16.00 -13.95
CA TYR A 69 -0.57 14.76 -13.22
C TYR A 69 0.30 14.95 -11.98
N LEU A 70 1.29 15.84 -12.06
CA LEU A 70 2.11 16.20 -10.91
C LEU A 70 1.28 16.85 -9.81
N GLU A 71 0.36 17.76 -10.17
CA GLU A 71 -0.56 18.37 -9.19
C GLU A 71 -1.50 17.33 -8.57
N LEU A 72 -2.09 16.41 -9.36
CA LEU A 72 -2.89 15.30 -8.83
C LEU A 72 -2.12 14.43 -7.81
N MET A 73 -0.83 14.17 -8.08
CA MET A 73 0.02 13.45 -7.13
C MET A 73 0.25 14.24 -5.85
N LEU A 74 0.49 15.56 -5.95
CA LEU A 74 0.71 16.42 -4.79
C LEU A 74 -0.55 16.48 -3.93
N GLU A 75 -1.70 16.77 -4.52
CA GLU A 75 -3.01 16.84 -3.86
C GLU A 75 -3.35 15.53 -3.13
N SER A 76 -3.24 14.39 -3.83
CA SER A 76 -3.52 13.07 -3.22
C SER A 76 -2.58 12.74 -2.04
N SER A 77 -1.36 13.31 -2.04
CA SER A 77 -0.34 13.05 -1.02
C SER A 77 -0.41 13.95 0.22
N LEU A 78 -1.19 15.04 0.20
CA LEU A 78 -1.21 16.07 1.26
C LEU A 78 -1.44 15.50 2.68
N ASN A 79 -2.36 14.55 2.80
CA ASN A 79 -2.73 13.96 4.09
C ASN A 79 -1.91 12.71 4.48
N HIS A 80 -0.86 12.40 3.73
CA HIS A 80 -0.07 11.18 3.93
C HIS A 80 1.35 11.47 4.43
N GLY A 81 1.74 10.82 5.52
CA GLY A 81 3.09 10.81 6.06
C GLY A 81 3.92 9.66 5.48
N PHE A 82 4.87 9.96 4.60
CA PHE A 82 5.76 8.99 3.96
C PHE A 82 7.17 9.54 3.73
N SER A 83 8.13 8.64 3.47
CA SER A 83 9.53 8.94 3.19
C SER A 83 9.96 8.48 1.81
N SER A 84 9.41 7.36 1.33
CA SER A 84 9.69 6.79 0.01
C SER A 84 8.42 6.64 -0.84
N PHE A 85 8.58 6.65 -2.16
CA PHE A 85 7.47 6.43 -3.07
C PHE A 85 7.90 5.76 -4.37
N VAL A 86 6.92 5.27 -5.13
CA VAL A 86 7.09 4.85 -6.52
C VAL A 86 5.91 5.34 -7.36
N VAL A 87 6.14 5.51 -8.67
CA VAL A 87 5.10 5.92 -9.62
C VAL A 87 4.93 4.86 -10.70
N GLY A 88 3.74 4.30 -10.77
CA GLY A 88 3.23 3.52 -11.90
C GLY A 88 2.34 4.37 -12.80
N ALA A 89 2.18 3.93 -14.04
CA ALA A 89 1.27 4.54 -15.00
C ALA A 89 0.49 3.50 -15.80
N MET A 90 -0.79 3.78 -16.04
CA MET A 90 -1.65 3.13 -17.02
C MET A 90 -1.70 4.04 -18.26
N ILE A 91 -1.34 3.47 -19.42
CA ILE A 91 -1.18 4.17 -20.69
C ILE A 91 -2.01 3.45 -21.74
N GLN A 92 -2.60 4.21 -22.67
CA GLN A 92 -3.31 3.62 -23.80
C GLN A 92 -2.38 2.68 -24.60
N PRO A 93 -2.83 1.45 -24.94
CA PRO A 93 -2.04 0.51 -25.74
C PRO A 93 -1.51 1.13 -27.04
N SER A 94 -2.33 1.95 -27.72
CA SER A 94 -1.94 2.64 -28.96
C SER A 94 -0.69 3.52 -28.83
N ILE A 95 -0.35 4.04 -27.63
CA ILE A 95 0.88 4.80 -27.39
C ILE A 95 2.09 3.85 -27.35
N ILE A 96 1.91 2.68 -26.73
CA ILE A 96 2.93 1.64 -26.64
C ILE A 96 3.19 1.06 -28.04
N ASP A 97 2.13 0.72 -28.79
CA ASP A 97 2.24 0.17 -30.14
C ASP A 97 2.97 1.11 -31.10
N ARG A 98 2.66 2.41 -31.04
CA ARG A 98 3.35 3.43 -31.87
C ARG A 98 4.81 3.61 -31.47
N ASP A 99 5.14 3.46 -30.19
CA ASP A 99 6.53 3.48 -29.72
C ASP A 99 7.30 2.27 -30.22
N ASP A 100 6.75 1.07 -30.06
CA ASP A 100 7.38 -0.18 -30.45
C ASP A 100 7.53 -0.30 -31.97
N PHE A 101 6.51 0.14 -32.73
CA PHE A 101 6.61 0.27 -34.17
C PHE A 101 7.80 1.15 -34.59
N LEU A 102 7.94 2.33 -33.98
CA LEU A 102 9.02 3.26 -34.30
C LEU A 102 10.38 2.65 -33.91
N ARG A 103 10.47 2.03 -32.74
CA ARG A 103 11.71 1.39 -32.28
C ARG A 103 12.13 0.25 -33.22
N SER A 104 11.18 -0.59 -33.62
CA SER A 104 11.42 -1.71 -34.54
C SER A 104 11.84 -1.24 -35.93
N LYS A 105 11.06 -0.33 -36.53
CA LYS A 105 11.29 0.20 -37.89
C LYS A 105 12.68 0.82 -38.07
N TYR A 106 13.17 1.51 -37.04
CA TYR A 106 14.47 2.18 -37.07
C TYR A 106 15.57 1.41 -36.32
N ARG A 107 15.32 0.14 -35.96
CA ARG A 107 16.29 -0.77 -35.30
C ARG A 107 16.91 -0.18 -34.03
N LEU A 108 16.11 0.52 -33.25
CA LEU A 108 16.50 1.27 -32.06
C LEU A 108 16.55 0.36 -30.82
N ARG A 109 17.72 -0.22 -30.54
CA ARG A 109 17.96 -1.17 -29.43
C ARG A 109 18.34 -0.46 -28.13
N GLY A 110 18.02 -1.09 -26.99
CA GLY A 110 18.45 -0.64 -25.65
C GLY A 110 17.76 0.62 -25.11
N ILE A 111 16.72 1.11 -25.78
CA ILE A 111 16.00 2.33 -25.42
C ILE A 111 14.83 2.01 -24.49
N ASP A 112 14.60 2.89 -23.52
CA ASP A 112 13.43 2.81 -22.65
C ASP A 112 12.14 3.03 -23.43
N GLY A 113 11.12 2.22 -23.14
CA GLY A 113 9.78 2.47 -23.63
C GLY A 113 9.23 3.81 -23.15
N VAL A 114 8.28 4.37 -23.91
CA VAL A 114 7.64 5.64 -23.59
C VAL A 114 7.02 5.67 -22.20
N LYS A 115 6.47 4.54 -21.72
CA LYS A 115 5.94 4.38 -20.36
C LYS A 115 6.99 4.65 -19.29
N THR A 116 8.16 4.03 -19.42
CA THR A 116 9.29 4.20 -18.49
C THR A 116 9.78 5.64 -18.48
N ASP A 117 9.78 6.31 -19.62
CA ASP A 117 10.21 7.71 -19.69
C ASP A 117 9.23 8.65 -19.00
N ILE A 118 7.93 8.44 -19.21
CA ILE A 118 6.88 9.20 -18.53
C ILE A 118 6.98 9.03 -17.02
N THR A 119 7.00 7.78 -16.52
CA THR A 119 7.05 7.52 -15.07
C THR A 119 8.33 8.05 -14.44
N ARG A 120 9.47 7.94 -15.12
CA ARG A 120 10.73 8.52 -14.64
C ARG A 120 10.69 10.03 -14.57
N GLU A 121 10.19 10.71 -15.59
CA GLU A 121 10.17 12.17 -15.65
C GLU A 121 9.26 12.75 -14.57
N ILE A 122 8.04 12.22 -14.41
CA ILE A 122 7.14 12.67 -13.35
C ILE A 122 7.67 12.32 -11.96
N SER A 123 8.32 11.16 -11.78
CA SER A 123 8.96 10.79 -10.52
C SER A 123 10.06 11.77 -10.12
N LYS A 124 10.90 12.20 -11.08
CA LYS A 124 11.93 13.21 -10.85
C LYS A 124 11.34 14.54 -10.40
N GLN A 125 10.27 14.99 -11.08
CA GLN A 125 9.59 16.24 -10.73
C GLN A 125 8.95 16.17 -9.34
N PHE A 126 8.27 15.07 -9.02
CA PHE A 126 7.67 14.85 -7.71
C PHE A 126 8.71 14.76 -6.59
N ALA A 127 9.80 14.00 -6.79
CA ALA A 127 10.91 13.93 -5.84
C ALA A 127 11.55 15.30 -5.60
N LYS A 128 11.73 16.10 -6.65
CA LYS A 128 12.29 17.45 -6.54
C LYS A 128 11.41 18.38 -5.70
N LYS A 129 10.08 18.35 -5.91
CA LYS A 129 9.10 19.15 -5.17
C LYS A 129 8.95 18.70 -3.71
N THR A 130 8.87 17.39 -3.46
CA THR A 130 8.52 16.84 -2.14
C THR A 130 9.72 16.45 -1.28
N LYS A 131 10.93 16.38 -1.87
CA LYS A 131 12.16 15.86 -1.26
C LYS A 131 12.05 14.40 -0.76
N LYS A 132 11.06 13.65 -1.25
CA LYS A 132 10.88 12.23 -0.92
C LYS A 132 11.76 11.34 -1.80
N LYS A 133 12.14 10.17 -1.28
CA LYS A 133 13.03 9.23 -1.96
C LYS A 133 12.24 8.33 -2.90
N LEU A 134 12.80 8.03 -4.07
CA LEU A 134 12.26 7.00 -4.96
C LEU A 134 12.72 5.62 -4.47
N ASP A 135 11.79 4.69 -4.28
CA ASP A 135 12.08 3.30 -3.89
C ASP A 135 11.21 2.34 -4.71
N PHE A 136 11.84 1.53 -5.55
CA PHE A 136 11.12 0.60 -6.43
C PHE A 136 10.83 -0.76 -5.78
N LEU A 137 11.52 -1.08 -4.69
CA LEU A 137 11.43 -2.38 -4.03
C LEU A 137 10.48 -2.31 -2.84
N ASP A 138 10.63 -1.28 -2.01
CA ASP A 138 9.86 -1.16 -0.78
C ASP A 138 9.39 0.29 -0.49
N PRO A 139 8.52 0.86 -1.35
CA PRO A 139 7.99 2.21 -1.14
C PRO A 139 6.98 2.29 0.01
N ASP A 140 6.97 3.41 0.73
CA ASP A 140 5.87 3.75 1.64
C ASP A 140 4.56 4.00 0.88
N ILE A 141 4.65 4.64 -0.30
CA ILE A 141 3.50 4.98 -1.14
C ILE A 141 3.72 4.58 -2.61
N THR A 142 2.69 3.99 -3.19
CA THR A 142 2.61 3.73 -4.62
C THR A 142 1.55 4.64 -5.25
N PHE A 143 1.97 5.47 -6.20
CA PHE A 143 1.06 6.21 -7.08
C PHE A 143 0.80 5.40 -8.34
N THR A 144 -0.45 5.32 -8.77
CA THR A 144 -0.85 4.75 -10.05
C THR A 144 -1.61 5.81 -10.84
N LEU A 145 -0.95 6.36 -11.85
CA LEU A 145 -1.53 7.38 -12.73
C LEU A 145 -2.29 6.72 -13.88
N ASN A 146 -3.55 7.07 -14.08
CA ASN A 146 -4.25 6.75 -15.33
C ASN A 146 -4.13 7.94 -16.29
N LEU A 147 -3.30 7.79 -17.32
CA LEU A 147 -3.03 8.86 -18.28
C LEU A 147 -4.14 9.02 -19.34
N LYS A 148 -5.12 8.11 -19.37
CA LYS A 148 -6.31 8.24 -20.21
C LYS A 148 -7.42 9.01 -19.48
N GLU A 149 -7.69 8.62 -18.24
CA GLU A 149 -8.78 9.18 -17.42
C GLU A 149 -8.35 10.40 -16.60
N SER A 150 -7.05 10.74 -16.61
CA SER A 150 -6.50 11.83 -15.79
C SER A 150 -6.76 11.64 -14.29
N THR A 151 -6.56 10.42 -13.79
CA THR A 151 -6.75 10.08 -12.36
C THR A 151 -5.44 9.61 -11.72
N CYS A 152 -5.35 9.79 -10.40
CA CYS A 152 -4.21 9.38 -9.60
C CYS A 152 -4.68 8.55 -8.39
N LEU A 153 -4.40 7.26 -8.40
CA LEU A 153 -4.67 6.38 -7.27
C LEU A 153 -3.43 6.30 -6.36
N LEU A 154 -3.59 6.69 -5.10
CA LEU A 154 -2.56 6.56 -4.07
C LEU A 154 -2.84 5.31 -3.22
N ARG A 155 -1.83 4.45 -3.04
CA ARG A 155 -1.86 3.34 -2.08
C ARG A 155 -0.70 3.45 -1.11
N SER A 156 -1.00 3.43 0.18
CA SER A 156 0.01 3.44 1.24
C SER A 156 0.27 2.00 1.70
N LYS A 157 1.55 1.60 1.76
CA LYS A 157 1.98 0.26 2.18
C LYS A 157 1.34 -0.13 3.53
N PRO A 158 0.76 -1.32 3.69
CA PRO A 158 0.11 -1.68 4.95
C PRO A 158 1.07 -1.63 6.15
N LEU A 159 0.54 -1.23 7.31
CA LEU A 159 1.29 -1.22 8.58
C LEU A 159 0.88 -2.43 9.42
N SER A 160 1.84 -3.26 9.81
CA SER A 160 1.60 -4.43 10.66
C SER A 160 1.98 -4.14 12.11
N LEU A 161 1.15 -4.56 13.05
CA LEU A 161 1.39 -4.43 14.48
C LEU A 161 1.12 -5.75 15.19
N GLN A 162 1.80 -5.96 16.32
CA GLN A 162 1.46 -6.99 17.29
C GLN A 162 1.06 -6.37 18.62
N GLY A 163 0.19 -7.05 19.35
CA GLY A 163 -0.15 -6.68 20.72
C GLY A 163 -0.68 -7.88 21.50
N ARG A 164 -0.98 -7.64 22.77
CA ARG A 164 -1.77 -8.55 23.61
C ARG A 164 -2.91 -7.77 24.23
N TYR A 165 -4.13 -8.30 24.19
CA TYR A 165 -5.27 -7.66 24.83
C TYR A 165 -5.69 -8.40 26.10
N ASN A 166 -6.11 -7.65 27.09
CA ASN A 166 -6.83 -8.13 28.25
C ASN A 166 -8.28 -7.61 28.17
N LYS A 167 -9.22 -8.46 28.56
CA LYS A 167 -10.66 -8.23 28.57
C LYS A 167 -11.17 -8.42 29.98
N TYR A 168 -11.57 -7.32 30.62
CA TYR A 168 -11.99 -7.29 32.03
C TYR A 168 -13.51 -7.20 32.21
N LYS A 169 -14.26 -7.07 31.13
CA LYS A 169 -15.73 -7.04 31.13
C LYS A 169 -16.27 -8.13 30.20
N ARG A 170 -17.26 -8.87 30.68
CA ARG A 170 -18.02 -9.87 29.89
C ARG A 170 -19.10 -9.15 29.07
N GLY A 171 -19.63 -9.80 28.04
CA GLY A 171 -20.78 -9.30 27.27
C GLY A 171 -20.45 -8.76 25.88
N PHE A 172 -19.21 -8.84 25.41
CA PHE A 172 -18.84 -8.46 24.04
C PHE A 172 -17.92 -9.49 23.37
N SER A 173 -18.02 -9.63 22.05
CA SER A 173 -17.28 -10.64 21.28
C SER A 173 -15.84 -10.21 20.98
N GLN A 174 -15.00 -11.18 20.62
CA GLN A 174 -13.67 -10.92 20.09
C GLN A 174 -13.74 -10.17 18.75
N LYS A 175 -14.46 -10.75 17.78
CA LYS A 175 -14.54 -10.27 16.39
C LYS A 175 -15.77 -9.40 16.16
N GLN A 176 -15.67 -8.49 15.19
CA GLN A 176 -16.83 -7.76 14.66
C GLN A 176 -17.67 -8.66 13.76
N LYS A 177 -18.98 -8.41 13.73
CA LYS A 177 -19.87 -9.01 12.73
C LYS A 177 -19.76 -8.24 11.41
N SER A 178 -19.50 -8.96 10.33
CA SER A 178 -19.50 -8.38 8.97
C SER A 178 -20.84 -7.70 8.68
N CYS A 179 -20.78 -6.59 7.94
CA CYS A 179 -21.98 -5.94 7.43
C CYS A 179 -22.72 -6.89 6.48
N GLU A 180 -24.02 -7.07 6.72
CA GLU A 180 -24.87 -7.99 5.95
C GLU A 180 -24.98 -7.61 4.47
N ASN A 181 -24.88 -6.31 4.16
CA ASN A 181 -25.01 -5.82 2.78
C ASN A 181 -23.72 -6.02 1.96
N CYS A 182 -22.54 -5.84 2.57
CA CYS A 182 -21.27 -5.83 1.82
C CYS A 182 -20.30 -6.95 2.20
N TYR A 183 -20.65 -7.78 3.19
CA TYR A 183 -19.87 -8.93 3.64
C TYR A 183 -18.40 -8.59 3.92
N GLY A 184 -18.13 -7.44 4.54
CA GLY A 184 -16.78 -6.99 4.87
C GLY A 184 -16.08 -6.12 3.80
N LYS A 185 -16.71 -5.86 2.65
CA LYS A 185 -16.11 -5.00 1.60
C LYS A 185 -16.13 -3.50 1.94
N GLY A 186 -17.10 -3.07 2.74
CA GLY A 186 -17.42 -1.66 2.99
C GLY A 186 -18.48 -1.15 2.02
N CYS A 187 -19.55 -0.55 2.55
CA CYS A 187 -20.59 0.14 1.78
C CYS A 187 -21.13 1.33 2.57
N ARG A 188 -22.00 2.13 1.93
CA ARG A 188 -22.60 3.32 2.57
C ARG A 188 -23.31 2.99 3.90
N ASN A 189 -23.99 1.84 4.00
CA ASN A 189 -24.70 1.45 5.23
C ASN A 189 -23.78 1.21 6.44
N CYS A 190 -22.55 0.74 6.22
CA CYS A 190 -21.59 0.48 7.29
C CYS A 190 -20.46 1.51 7.30
N THR A 191 -20.77 2.73 6.82
CA THR A 191 -19.83 3.86 6.77
C THR A 191 -18.48 3.49 6.12
N PHE A 192 -18.54 2.61 5.12
CA PHE A 192 -17.41 2.05 4.38
C PHE A 192 -16.40 1.23 5.20
N HIS A 193 -16.71 0.88 6.45
CA HIS A 193 -15.83 0.04 7.29
C HIS A 193 -16.03 -1.47 7.08
N GLY A 194 -17.18 -1.89 6.56
CA GLY A 194 -17.45 -3.30 6.23
C GLY A 194 -18.03 -4.13 7.37
N PHE A 195 -18.22 -3.54 8.55
CA PHE A 195 -18.69 -4.21 9.77
C PHE A 195 -19.92 -3.52 10.34
N THR A 196 -20.73 -4.27 11.09
CA THR A 196 -21.81 -3.69 11.89
C THR A 196 -21.26 -3.02 13.13
N GLU A 197 -21.87 -1.90 13.54
CA GLU A 197 -21.56 -1.25 14.82
C GLU A 197 -21.91 -2.22 15.95
N SER A 198 -20.86 -2.79 16.54
CA SER A 198 -20.95 -3.75 17.63
C SER A 198 -19.79 -3.54 18.57
N GLU A 199 -20.08 -3.53 19.87
CA GLU A 199 -19.03 -3.53 20.89
C GLU A 199 -18.27 -4.86 20.76
N SER A 200 -17.00 -4.81 20.36
CA SER A 200 -16.11 -5.97 20.26
C SER A 200 -14.66 -5.58 20.52
N VAL A 201 -13.81 -6.58 20.79
CA VAL A 201 -12.36 -6.36 20.94
C VAL A 201 -11.79 -5.75 19.66
N GLU A 202 -12.14 -6.33 18.52
CA GLU A 202 -11.72 -5.89 17.20
C GLU A 202 -12.12 -4.43 16.91
N ALA A 203 -13.36 -4.05 17.23
CA ALA A 203 -13.86 -2.68 17.02
C ALA A 203 -13.07 -1.65 17.83
N LYS A 204 -12.91 -1.89 19.14
CA LYS A 204 -12.20 -0.96 20.05
C LYS A 204 -10.73 -0.80 19.64
N ILE A 205 -10.05 -1.88 19.27
CA ILE A 205 -8.66 -1.80 18.80
C ILE A 205 -8.58 -1.09 17.45
N SER A 206 -9.50 -1.37 16.52
CA SER A 206 -9.55 -0.72 15.19
C SER A 206 -9.77 0.79 15.31
N GLN A 207 -10.72 1.22 16.13
CA GLN A 207 -11.00 2.64 16.37
C GLN A 207 -9.77 3.37 16.93
N PHE A 208 -9.09 2.76 17.92
CA PHE A 208 -7.83 3.30 18.43
C PHE A 208 -6.78 3.40 17.31
N LEU A 209 -6.61 2.36 16.50
CA LEU A 209 -5.64 2.34 15.41
C LEU A 209 -5.92 3.39 14.35
N PHE A 210 -7.17 3.53 13.91
CA PHE A 210 -7.56 4.55 12.93
C PHE A 210 -7.37 5.96 13.49
N SER A 211 -7.63 6.20 14.77
CA SER A 211 -7.35 7.50 15.40
C SER A 211 -5.85 7.85 15.40
N LYS A 212 -4.96 6.85 15.44
CA LYS A 212 -3.50 7.05 15.51
C LYS A 212 -2.82 7.06 14.15
N PHE A 213 -3.21 6.16 13.25
CA PHE A 213 -2.54 5.92 11.97
C PHE A 213 -3.39 6.30 10.76
N GLY A 214 -4.67 6.62 10.95
CA GLY A 214 -5.66 6.60 9.87
C GLY A 214 -5.79 5.20 9.27
N GLY A 215 -6.08 5.15 7.98
CA GLY A 215 -6.28 3.88 7.27
C GLY A 215 -7.75 3.55 7.07
N THR A 216 -7.99 2.54 6.25
CA THR A 216 -9.34 2.19 5.80
C THR A 216 -9.87 0.92 6.46
N ILE A 217 -9.00 -0.08 6.62
CA ILE A 217 -9.37 -1.42 7.09
C ILE A 217 -8.28 -1.95 8.03
N ALA A 218 -8.66 -2.53 9.16
CA ALA A 218 -7.78 -3.27 10.05
C ALA A 218 -8.06 -4.77 9.90
N LYS A 219 -7.06 -5.54 9.43
CA LYS A 219 -7.18 -7.00 9.29
C LYS A 219 -6.50 -7.69 10.45
N PHE A 220 -7.26 -8.42 11.25
CA PHE A 220 -6.73 -9.11 12.43
C PHE A 220 -6.34 -10.56 12.13
N THR A 221 -5.28 -11.00 12.79
CA THR A 221 -4.88 -12.40 12.89
C THR A 221 -4.90 -12.75 14.37
N TRP A 222 -5.97 -13.42 14.78
CA TRP A 222 -6.22 -13.82 16.15
C TRP A 222 -5.49 -15.11 16.50
N ILE A 223 -4.90 -15.17 17.70
CA ILE A 223 -4.29 -16.38 18.24
C ILE A 223 -5.30 -17.03 19.20
N GLY A 224 -6.13 -17.90 18.63
CA GLY A 224 -7.29 -18.51 19.26
C GLY A 224 -8.46 -17.53 19.50
N GLY A 225 -9.62 -18.08 19.87
CA GLY A 225 -10.85 -17.32 20.17
C GLY A 225 -11.12 -17.10 21.66
N ASP A 226 -11.93 -16.09 21.96
CA ASP A 226 -12.63 -15.94 23.24
C ASP A 226 -14.12 -15.71 23.02
N ASP A 227 -14.93 -16.17 23.97
CA ASP A 227 -16.38 -16.04 23.91
C ASP A 227 -16.87 -14.71 24.48
N LYS A 228 -18.09 -14.34 24.10
CA LYS A 228 -18.78 -13.14 24.62
C LYS A 228 -18.81 -13.12 26.14
N SER A 229 -19.05 -14.28 26.76
CA SER A 229 -19.11 -14.45 28.20
C SER A 229 -17.74 -14.52 28.86
N SER A 230 -16.63 -14.64 28.13
CA SER A 230 -15.30 -14.88 28.71
C SER A 230 -14.53 -13.62 29.06
N LEU A 231 -13.61 -13.75 30.03
CA LEU A 231 -12.59 -12.75 30.36
C LEU A 231 -11.23 -13.18 29.78
N VAL A 232 -10.34 -12.21 29.55
CA VAL A 232 -8.96 -12.45 29.12
C VAL A 232 -8.02 -11.73 30.09
N LEU A 233 -7.43 -12.48 31.02
CA LEU A 233 -6.65 -11.95 32.14
C LEU A 233 -5.14 -12.23 31.99
N GLY A 234 -4.37 -12.00 33.05
CA GLY A 234 -2.92 -12.22 33.07
C GLY A 234 -2.17 -11.41 32.02
N MET A 235 -1.27 -12.05 31.28
CA MET A 235 -0.49 -11.41 30.20
C MET A 235 -1.31 -11.04 28.95
N GLY A 236 -2.61 -11.37 28.93
CA GLY A 236 -3.49 -11.11 27.80
C GLY A 236 -3.27 -12.07 26.62
N ARG A 237 -4.16 -12.00 25.64
CA ARG A 237 -4.14 -12.85 24.44
C ARG A 237 -3.42 -12.13 23.28
N PRO A 238 -2.44 -12.78 22.62
CA PRO A 238 -1.71 -12.16 21.52
C PRO A 238 -2.57 -12.04 20.26
N PHE A 239 -2.34 -10.99 19.49
CA PHE A 239 -2.95 -10.77 18.19
C PHE A 239 -1.99 -10.00 17.28
N PHE A 240 -2.22 -10.13 15.98
CA PHE A 240 -1.61 -9.27 14.98
C PHE A 240 -2.69 -8.50 14.25
N VAL A 241 -2.35 -7.32 13.78
CA VAL A 241 -3.26 -6.47 13.02
C VAL A 241 -2.51 -5.77 11.90
N ARG A 242 -3.12 -5.73 10.71
CA ARG A 242 -2.59 -5.03 9.54
C ARG A 242 -3.55 -3.93 9.10
N ILE A 243 -3.11 -2.69 9.22
CA ILE A 243 -3.84 -1.50 8.77
C ILE A 243 -3.57 -1.28 7.29
N GLN A 244 -4.64 -1.20 6.50
CA GLN A 244 -4.60 -0.88 5.08
C GLN A 244 -4.61 0.64 4.86
N ASN A 245 -3.79 1.11 3.92
CA ASN A 245 -3.68 2.51 3.51
C ASN A 245 -3.51 3.52 4.67
N PRO A 246 -2.58 3.31 5.62
CA PRO A 246 -2.39 4.25 6.73
C PRO A 246 -1.96 5.62 6.21
N THR A 247 -2.55 6.67 6.77
CA THR A 247 -2.22 8.07 6.45
C THR A 247 -1.02 8.55 7.28
N ARG A 248 -0.81 7.99 8.48
CA ARG A 248 0.33 8.29 9.35
C ARG A 248 1.12 7.03 9.64
N ARG A 249 2.46 7.11 9.65
CA ARG A 249 3.36 5.96 9.87
C ARG A 249 4.23 6.06 11.12
N LYS A 250 4.57 7.28 11.54
CA LYS A 250 5.53 7.55 12.64
C LYS A 250 4.86 7.86 13.98
N ALA A 251 3.62 7.40 14.19
CA ALA A 251 2.92 7.64 15.45
C ALA A 251 3.57 6.83 16.58
N LYS A 252 3.86 7.49 17.72
CA LYS A 252 4.35 6.81 18.92
C LYS A 252 3.20 6.00 19.56
N LEU A 253 3.50 4.76 19.92
CA LEU A 253 2.59 3.89 20.65
C LEU A 253 3.06 3.75 22.10
N PRO A 254 2.17 3.95 23.09
CA PRO A 254 2.51 3.67 24.48
C PRO A 254 2.58 2.15 24.71
N LYS A 255 3.42 1.72 25.66
CA LYS A 255 3.59 0.30 26.00
C LYS A 255 2.28 -0.37 26.49
N LYS A 256 1.42 0.43 27.11
CA LYS A 256 0.12 0.03 27.66
C LYS A 256 -0.95 1.04 27.23
N ILE A 257 -2.05 0.56 26.68
CA ILE A 257 -3.18 1.37 26.23
C ILE A 257 -4.41 0.89 27.00
N LYS A 258 -5.09 1.80 27.71
CA LYS A 258 -6.36 1.51 28.38
C LYS A 258 -7.50 2.00 27.50
N LEU A 259 -8.42 1.10 27.16
CA LEU A 259 -9.62 1.33 26.36
C LEU A 259 -10.83 0.83 27.17
N GLU A 260 -11.34 1.60 28.14
CA GLU A 260 -12.46 1.25 29.03
C GLU A 260 -12.45 -0.22 29.55
N SER A 261 -13.04 -1.16 28.81
CA SER A 261 -13.13 -2.59 29.12
C SER A 261 -11.93 -3.45 28.67
N LEU A 262 -10.95 -2.85 27.99
CA LEU A 262 -9.78 -3.49 27.40
C LEU A 262 -8.48 -2.82 27.80
N ILE A 263 -7.44 -3.62 27.95
CA ILE A 263 -6.06 -3.12 28.05
C ILE A 263 -5.24 -3.79 26.95
N ILE A 264 -4.55 -3.00 26.13
CA ILE A 264 -3.59 -3.50 25.16
C ILE A 264 -2.18 -3.33 25.73
N ASN A 265 -1.42 -4.42 25.77
CA ASN A 265 -0.04 -4.46 26.22
C ASN A 265 0.89 -4.84 25.06
N ASN A 266 2.15 -4.41 25.17
CA ASN A 266 3.22 -4.73 24.22
C ASN A 266 2.86 -4.39 22.77
N PHE A 267 2.14 -3.28 22.58
CA PHE A 267 1.66 -2.88 21.26
C PHE A 267 2.78 -2.21 20.47
N LYS A 268 3.25 -2.87 19.41
CA LYS A 268 4.38 -2.40 18.61
C LYS A 268 4.19 -2.69 17.14
N ILE A 269 4.76 -1.80 16.32
CA ILE A 269 4.88 -2.00 14.87
C ILE A 269 5.89 -3.12 14.62
N ILE A 270 5.58 -3.97 13.66
CA ILE A 270 6.43 -5.09 13.21
C ILE A 270 6.58 -5.04 11.69
N ALA A 271 7.68 -5.59 11.17
CA ALA A 271 7.91 -5.65 9.72
C ALA A 271 6.88 -6.55 9.03
N GLU A 272 6.69 -7.76 9.56
CA GLU A 272 5.78 -8.75 9.00
C GLU A 272 5.04 -9.53 10.08
N VAL A 273 3.84 -10.00 9.74
CA VAL A 273 3.06 -10.93 10.59
C VAL A 273 3.62 -12.33 10.38
N PRO A 274 3.81 -13.14 11.45
CA PRO A 274 4.30 -14.51 11.33
C PRO A 274 3.43 -15.34 10.37
N LYS A 275 4.08 -16.03 9.42
CA LYS A 275 3.40 -16.90 8.45
C LYS A 275 3.04 -18.27 9.02
N LYS A 276 3.79 -18.72 10.03
CA LYS A 276 3.57 -20.01 10.70
C LYS A 276 2.63 -19.81 11.91
N PRO A 277 1.74 -20.78 12.19
CA PRO A 277 0.95 -20.77 13.42
C PRO A 277 1.87 -20.67 14.63
N LEU A 278 1.55 -19.75 15.54
CA LEU A 278 2.30 -19.61 16.78
C LEU A 278 1.79 -20.63 17.79
N ARG A 279 2.72 -21.38 18.38
CA ARG A 279 2.41 -22.19 19.56
C ARG A 279 2.27 -21.26 20.76
N PHE A 280 1.18 -21.43 21.51
CA PHE A 280 0.97 -20.68 22.74
C PHE A 280 0.31 -21.58 23.78
N ARG A 281 0.64 -21.34 25.06
CA ARG A 281 -0.01 -21.99 26.19
C ARG A 281 -1.07 -21.05 26.75
N SER A 282 -2.25 -21.59 27.00
CA SER A 282 -3.32 -20.89 27.71
C SER A 282 -3.58 -21.58 29.03
N ILE A 283 -3.87 -20.79 30.06
CA ILE A 283 -4.41 -21.26 31.33
C ILE A 283 -5.86 -20.80 31.36
N ILE A 284 -6.77 -21.75 31.58
CA ILE A 284 -8.22 -21.51 31.57
C ILE A 284 -8.75 -21.83 32.96
N GLU A 285 -9.49 -20.89 33.53
CA GLU A 285 -10.24 -21.10 34.77
C GLU A 285 -11.73 -21.15 34.42
N ILE A 286 -12.41 -22.20 34.86
CA ILE A 286 -13.82 -22.46 34.58
C ILE A 286 -14.54 -22.59 35.92
N LYS A 287 -15.57 -21.77 36.11
CA LYS A 287 -16.51 -21.94 37.23
C LYS A 287 -17.62 -22.89 36.80
N ILE A 288 -17.76 -24.00 37.50
CA ILE A 288 -18.76 -25.04 37.25
C ILE A 288 -19.79 -24.98 38.38
N THR A 289 -21.07 -24.93 38.01
CA THR A 289 -22.19 -25.07 38.94
C THR A 289 -22.90 -26.37 38.64
N THR A 290 -23.28 -27.13 39.67
CA THR A 290 -24.00 -28.39 39.54
C THR A 290 -25.33 -28.32 40.26
N GLU A 291 -26.34 -29.02 39.75
CA GLU A 291 -27.65 -29.14 40.39
C GLU A 291 -27.56 -29.91 41.71
N ASN A 292 -26.74 -30.97 41.72
CA ASN A 292 -26.52 -31.81 42.90
C ASN A 292 -25.22 -31.44 43.62
N ASN A 293 -25.18 -31.70 44.92
CA ASN A 293 -23.97 -31.52 45.74
C ASN A 293 -22.87 -32.49 45.29
N LEU A 294 -21.67 -31.95 45.09
CA LEU A 294 -20.49 -32.71 44.71
C LEU A 294 -19.73 -33.17 45.96
N GLN A 295 -19.51 -34.49 46.08
CA GLN A 295 -18.64 -35.04 47.11
C GLN A 295 -17.16 -34.83 46.73
N PRO A 296 -16.28 -34.39 47.66
CA PRO A 296 -14.85 -34.16 47.36
C PRO A 296 -14.11 -35.38 46.80
N SER A 297 -14.54 -36.60 47.15
CA SER A 297 -14.00 -37.86 46.63
C SER A 297 -14.18 -37.98 45.11
N SER A 298 -15.32 -37.54 44.57
CA SER A 298 -15.65 -37.57 43.15
C SER A 298 -14.76 -36.65 42.31
N LEU A 299 -14.20 -35.59 42.93
CA LEU A 299 -13.32 -34.62 42.26
C LEU A 299 -11.86 -35.08 42.16
N ARG A 300 -11.46 -36.17 42.85
CA ARG A 300 -10.07 -36.66 42.83
C ARG A 300 -9.59 -37.00 41.41
N LYS A 301 -10.48 -37.49 40.54
CA LYS A 301 -10.16 -37.79 39.13
C LYS A 301 -9.81 -36.52 38.33
N LEU A 302 -10.40 -35.36 38.67
CA LEU A 302 -10.14 -34.10 37.98
C LEU A 302 -8.74 -33.54 38.26
N LYS A 303 -8.17 -33.82 39.44
CA LYS A 303 -6.80 -33.37 39.77
C LYS A 303 -5.76 -33.88 38.77
N LYS A 304 -5.94 -35.08 38.21
CA LYS A 304 -5.05 -35.65 37.18
C LYS A 304 -5.02 -34.82 35.89
N PHE A 305 -6.12 -34.14 35.54
CA PHE A 305 -6.18 -33.29 34.35
C PHE A 305 -5.53 -31.91 34.54
N LEU A 306 -5.24 -31.50 35.78
CA LEU A 306 -4.50 -30.26 36.03
C LEU A 306 -2.99 -30.39 35.75
N GLU A 307 -2.47 -31.62 35.77
CA GLU A 307 -1.06 -31.92 35.55
C GLU A 307 -0.72 -32.14 34.06
N ILE A 308 -1.72 -32.51 33.24
CA ILE A 308 -1.53 -32.86 31.83
C ILE A 308 -2.02 -31.69 30.95
N PRO A 309 -1.14 -31.05 30.15
CA PRO A 309 -1.58 -30.03 29.23
C PRO A 309 -2.43 -30.63 28.11
N ILE A 310 -3.61 -30.06 27.87
CA ILE A 310 -4.42 -30.39 26.70
C ILE A 310 -3.74 -29.80 25.46
N ILE A 311 -3.29 -30.66 24.54
CA ILE A 311 -2.68 -30.25 23.28
C ILE A 311 -3.76 -30.23 22.20
N ILE A 312 -3.97 -29.06 21.60
CA ILE A 312 -4.84 -28.87 20.44
C ILE A 312 -3.91 -28.70 19.23
N TYR A 313 -4.03 -29.61 18.27
CA TYR A 313 -3.24 -29.61 17.03
C TYR A 313 -3.87 -28.71 15.96
#